data_AF-A0A3S5CVI6-F1
#
_entry.id   AF-A0A3S5CVI6-F1
#
_cell.length_a   1.000
_cell.length_b   1.000
_cell.length_c   1.000
_cell.angle_alpha   90.00
_cell.angle_beta   90.00
_cell.angle_gamma   90.00
#
_symmetry.space_group_name_H-M   'P 1'
#
loop_
_entity.id
_entity.type
_entity.pdbx_description
1 polymer ?
#
loop_
_entity_poly.entity_id
_entity_poly.type
_entity_poly.pdbx_seq_one_letter_code
_entity_poly.pdbx_strand_id
1 'polypeptide(L)' 'MSSSIKPVFSWQLFNASDSRMGYLQAIMGSSNFYPCANSWWVGNAVVACRTLGFE' A
#
# COMPACT_ATOMS: atom_id res chain seq x y z
N MET A 1 25.47 5.94 -2.12
CA MET A 1 24.07 5.72 -1.67
C MET A 1 23.44 4.72 -2.62
N SER A 2 23.42 3.43 -2.27
CA SER A 2 22.79 2.41 -3.08
C SER A 2 21.29 2.40 -2.77
N SER A 3 20.48 3.04 -3.63
CA SER A 3 19.03 2.88 -3.57
C SER A 3 18.69 1.49 -4.10
N SER A 4 18.62 0.52 -3.19
CA SER A 4 18.01 -0.78 -3.48
C SER A 4 16.51 -0.58 -3.62
N ILE A 5 16.07 -0.12 -4.80
CA ILE A 5 14.65 -0.09 -5.17
C ILE A 5 14.18 -1.54 -5.21
N LYS A 6 13.52 -1.99 -4.15
CA LYS A 6 12.83 -3.28 -4.16
C LYS A 6 11.57 -3.11 -5.00
N PRO A 7 11.36 -3.92 -6.06
CA PRO A 7 10.13 -3.85 -6.82
C PRO A 7 8.96 -4.17 -5.89
N VAL A 8 7.97 -3.29 -5.86
CA VAL A 8 6.66 -3.58 -5.27
C VAL A 8 5.94 -4.47 -6.26
N PHE A 9 5.69 -5.72 -5.87
CA PHE A 9 5.03 -6.70 -6.72
C PHE A 9 3.53 -6.49 -6.73
N SER A 10 2.95 -6.10 -5.60
CA SER A 10 1.51 -5.87 -5.46
C SER A 10 1.16 -5.05 -4.21
N TRP A 11 -0.08 -4.56 -4.19
CA TRP A 11 -0.69 -3.87 -3.06
C TRP A 11 -1.89 -4.67 -2.56
N GLN A 12 -2.12 -4.66 -1.24
CA GLN A 12 -3.30 -5.28 -0.64
C GLN A 12 -3.78 -4.51 0.58
N LEU A 13 -5.06 -4.71 0.96
CA LEU A 13 -5.60 -4.26 2.24
C LEU A 13 -5.55 -5.41 3.25
N PHE A 14 -4.99 -5.14 4.43
CA PHE A 14 -4.88 -6.10 5.52
C PHE A 14 -5.74 -5.69 6.71
N ASN A 15 -6.22 -6.69 7.46
CA ASN A 15 -7.12 -6.52 8.59
C ASN A 15 -8.32 -5.63 8.22
N ALA A 16 -8.94 -5.99 7.10
CA ALA A 16 -10.02 -5.28 6.46
C ALA A 16 -11.37 -5.65 7.10
N SER A 17 -12.14 -4.66 7.54
CA SER A 17 -13.53 -4.87 7.99
C SER A 17 -14.52 -4.97 6.83
N ASP A 18 -14.14 -4.41 5.67
CA ASP A 18 -14.87 -4.43 4.42
C ASP A 18 -13.87 -4.60 3.27
N SER A 19 -14.31 -5.13 2.13
CA SER A 19 -13.55 -5.19 0.87
C SER A 19 -12.82 -3.90 0.46
N ARG A 20 -13.26 -2.72 0.93
CA ARG A 20 -12.69 -1.40 0.57
C ARG A 20 -11.99 -0.68 1.73
N MET A 21 -11.81 -1.33 2.88
CA MET A 21 -11.24 -0.70 4.07
C MET A 21 -10.16 -1.59 4.67
N GLY A 22 -9.06 -1.02 5.15
CA GLY A 22 -8.03 -1.78 5.85
C GLY A 22 -6.68 -1.06 5.85
N TYR A 23 -5.68 -1.73 6.41
CA TYR A 23 -4.30 -1.26 6.38
C TYR A 23 -3.67 -1.58 5.03
N LEU A 24 -3.22 -0.55 4.32
CA LEU A 24 -2.50 -0.73 3.06
C LEU A 24 -1.16 -1.42 3.31
N GLN A 25 -0.88 -2.48 2.55
CA GLN A 25 0.41 -3.16 2.54
C GLN A 25 0.99 -3.22 1.13
N ALA A 26 2.30 -2.97 1.03
CA ALA A 26 3.12 -3.22 -0.14
C ALA A 26 3.80 -4.58 0.00
N ILE A 27 3.65 -5.45 -1.00
CA ILE A 27 4.31 -6.75 -1.06
C ILE A 27 5.62 -6.59 -1.85
N MET A 28 6.75 -6.76 -1.17
CA MET A 28 8.10 -6.64 -1.75
C MET A 28 8.87 -7.95 -1.51
N GLY A 29 8.83 -8.84 -2.51
CA GLY A 29 9.38 -10.20 -2.40
C GLY A 29 8.55 -11.04 -1.45
N SER A 30 9.19 -11.61 -0.43
CA SER A 30 8.53 -12.39 0.63
C SER A 30 8.11 -11.55 1.84
N SER A 31 8.26 -10.23 1.77
CA SER A 31 8.04 -9.32 2.89
C SER A 31 6.90 -8.35 2.61
N ASN A 32 6.11 -8.07 3.66
CA ASN A 32 5.02 -7.10 3.62
C ASN A 32 5.44 -5.84 4.38
N PHE A 33 5.20 -4.69 3.79
CA PHE A 33 5.54 -3.40 4.36
C PHE A 33 4.33 -2.50 4.43
N TYR A 34 4.25 -1.71 5.50
CA TYR A 34 3.22 -0.69 5.65
C TYR A 34 3.80 0.66 5.27
N PRO A 35 3.08 1.50 4.51
CA PRO A 35 3.46 2.88 4.34
C PRO A 35 3.41 3.57 5.70
N CYS A 36 4.37 4.44 5.96
CA CYS A 36 4.37 5.21 7.18
C CYS A 36 3.18 6.17 7.21
N ALA A 37 2.55 6.32 8.37
CA ALA A 37 1.39 7.20 8.52
C ALA A 37 1.76 8.69 8.48
N ASN A 38 3.02 9.05 8.74
CA ASN A 38 3.47 10.43 8.66
C ASN A 38 3.41 10.91 7.20
N SER A 39 2.76 12.06 6.98
CA SER A 39 2.53 12.62 5.65
C SER A 39 1.72 11.71 4.72
N TRP A 40 0.99 10.72 5.26
CA TRP A 40 -0.02 9.98 4.51
C TRP A 40 -1.33 10.77 4.53
N TRP A 41 -1.71 11.33 3.38
CA TRP A 41 -2.90 12.18 3.26
C TRP A 41 -3.87 11.62 2.22
N VAL A 42 -5.03 12.27 2.07
CA VAL A 42 -6.15 11.80 1.24
C VAL A 42 -5.74 11.50 -0.21
N GLY A 43 -4.87 12.31 -0.81
CA GLY A 43 -4.38 12.06 -2.17
C GLY A 43 -3.62 10.74 -2.29
N ASN A 44 -2.80 10.39 -1.30
CA ASN A 44 -2.10 9.09 -1.27
C ASN A 44 -3.12 7.94 -1.14
N ALA A 45 -4.14 8.11 -0.31
CA ALA A 45 -5.20 7.12 -0.15
C ALA A 45 -5.98 6.91 -1.46
N VAL A 46 -6.30 7.98 -2.19
CA VAL A 46 -6.97 7.89 -3.50
C VAL A 46 -6.11 7.12 -4.51
N VAL A 47 -4.81 7.41 -4.57
CA VAL A 47 -3.88 6.68 -5.45
C VAL A 47 -3.82 5.19 -5.08
N ALA A 48 -3.79 4.88 -3.78
CA ALA A 48 -3.80 3.50 -3.30
C ALA A 48 -5.10 2.77 -3.67
N CYS A 49 -6.26 3.40 -3.47
CA CYS A 49 -7.55 2.84 -3.87
C CYS A 49 -7.60 2.52 -5.36
N ARG A 50 -7.14 3.44 -6.22
CA ARG A 50 -7.08 3.22 -7.67
C ARG A 50 -6.10 2.12 -8.06
N THR A 51 -4.97 2.04 -7.38
CA THR A 51 -3.98 0.96 -7.60
C THR A 51 -4.54 -0.41 -7.25
N LEU A 52 -5.45 -0.46 -6.27
CA LEU A 52 -6.19 -1.67 -5.89
C LEU A 52 -7.41 -1.95 -6.81
N GLY A 53 -7.70 -1.08 -7.77
CA GLY A 53 -8.82 -1.22 -8.70
C GLY A 53 -10.15 -0.63 -8.21
N PHE A 54 -10.13 0.22 -7.18
CA PHE A 54 -11.31 0.93 -6.68
C PHE A 54 -11.41 2.33 -7.30
N GLU A 55 -12.60 2.66 -7.82
CA GLU A 55 -12.95 3.98 -8.37
C GLU A 55 -13.71 4.86 -7.37
#